data_AF-A0AA40CLF7-F1
#
_entry.id   AF-A0AA40CLF7-F1
#
_cell.length_a   1.000
_cell.length_b   1.000
_cell.length_c   1.000
_cell.angle_alpha   90.00
_cell.angle_beta   90.00
_cell.angle_gamma   90.00
#
_symmetry.space_group_name_H-M   'P 1'
#
loop_
_entity.id
_entity.type
_entity.pdbx_description
1 polymer ?
#
loop_
_entity_poly.entity_id
_entity_poly.type
_entity_poly.pdbx_seq_one_letter_code
_entity_poly.pdbx_strand_id
1 'polypeptide(L)'
;MSPDFAGHARKVFLVQKHNIRPLNPFTYIRTPHPPRCNNLGNYEGRAWLQSGSLELLLVDIGPRLNGLPCWVPDWSTAQERSWLPVDSYVYDLIGKSETATSPTVRISVCKRELTLRGVYKGKLTDQFGRFKRFDVEDKRNQEEEKGSPPEHTKLDPKSSLWLALSDIAQWISLARNGVAVSAAYDSIPKAILQVLSGGRSIAFDPDGDHDNKFESFNRWYRIMVETFQGHQNSPSSTDNFATAIIPVLSKDSAAIGYAVDCVNGLAGKRGLFFSRDGHFGTGPVDATVGDDIVALDGVGAPMILRKDPGGGSIVIGPAFVPGLSFMTEKENERERWEDVILI
;
A
#
# COMPACT_ATOMS: atom_id res chain seq x y z
N MET A 1 -38.55 -44.51 -27.45
CA MET A 1 -38.32 -43.10 -27.78
C MET A 1 -36.92 -42.74 -27.32
N SER A 2 -36.00 -42.68 -28.29
CA SER A 2 -34.57 -42.43 -28.14
C SER A 2 -34.23 -41.38 -29.19
N PRO A 3 -33.43 -40.34 -28.91
CA PRO A 3 -32.98 -39.44 -29.95
C PRO A 3 -31.55 -39.77 -30.40
N ASP A 4 -31.42 -39.76 -31.71
CA ASP A 4 -30.24 -40.00 -32.52
C ASP A 4 -29.13 -38.96 -32.32
N PHE A 5 -27.87 -39.43 -32.33
CA PHE A 5 -26.70 -38.60 -32.66
C PHE A 5 -25.95 -39.24 -33.84
N ALA A 6 -26.25 -38.78 -35.05
CA ALA A 6 -25.35 -38.80 -36.20
C ALA A 6 -24.58 -37.47 -36.18
N GLY A 7 -23.25 -37.37 -36.26
CA GLY A 7 -22.34 -38.06 -37.17
C GLY A 7 -22.05 -37.11 -38.34
N HIS A 8 -20.98 -36.30 -38.27
CA HIS A 8 -20.39 -35.64 -39.44
C HIS A 8 -18.88 -35.51 -39.28
N ALA A 9 -18.18 -36.12 -40.22
CA ALA A 9 -16.73 -36.12 -40.36
C ALA A 9 -16.30 -35.33 -41.61
N ARG A 10 -15.05 -34.86 -41.56
CA ARG A 10 -14.15 -34.44 -42.65
C ARG A 10 -14.39 -33.09 -43.33
N LYS A 11 -13.33 -32.26 -43.31
CA LYS A 11 -12.55 -31.97 -44.52
C LYS A 11 -11.13 -31.51 -44.18
N VAL A 12 -10.19 -32.29 -44.69
CA VAL A 12 -8.76 -32.01 -44.83
C VAL A 12 -8.58 -31.08 -46.02
N PHE A 13 -7.78 -30.02 -45.87
CA PHE A 13 -7.15 -29.35 -47.00
C PHE A 13 -5.64 -29.26 -46.75
N LEU A 14 -4.91 -29.61 -47.80
CA LEU A 14 -3.47 -29.72 -47.89
C LEU A 14 -3.04 -28.81 -49.05
N VAL A 15 -1.82 -28.25 -48.92
CA VAL A 15 -0.96 -27.65 -49.95
C VAL A 15 -1.13 -26.14 -50.22
N GLN A 16 -0.11 -25.35 -49.86
CA GLN A 16 0.84 -24.80 -50.85
C GLN A 16 2.13 -24.26 -50.18
N LYS A 17 3.27 -24.84 -50.58
CA LYS A 17 4.64 -24.36 -50.30
C LYS A 17 4.94 -23.16 -51.20
N HIS A 18 5.35 -22.03 -50.62
CA HIS A 18 6.13 -21.02 -51.34
C HIS A 18 7.39 -20.64 -50.56
N ASN A 19 8.52 -20.81 -51.26
CA ASN A 19 9.86 -20.36 -50.88
C ASN A 19 9.92 -18.84 -50.83
N ILE A 20 10.28 -18.27 -49.69
CA ILE A 20 10.81 -16.90 -49.60
C ILE A 20 12.08 -16.95 -48.73
N ARG A 21 13.15 -16.37 -49.26
CA ARG A 21 14.51 -16.32 -48.71
C ARG A 21 14.54 -15.60 -47.34
N PRO A 22 15.50 -15.92 -46.45
CA PRO A 22 15.69 -15.15 -45.23
C PRO A 22 16.27 -13.77 -45.57
N LEU A 23 15.50 -12.72 -45.29
CA LEU A 23 16.01 -11.35 -45.21
C LEU A 23 16.56 -11.14 -43.80
N ASN A 24 17.84 -10.80 -43.74
CA ASN A 24 18.60 -10.42 -42.58
C ASN A 24 18.28 -8.95 -42.22
N PRO A 25 17.95 -8.61 -40.96
CA PRO A 25 18.00 -7.21 -40.53
C PRO A 25 18.78 -7.08 -39.22
N PHE A 26 20.09 -7.30 -39.26
CA PHE A 26 20.99 -6.56 -38.36
C PHE A 26 21.23 -5.17 -38.96
N THR A 27 20.29 -4.26 -38.72
CA THR A 27 20.51 -2.82 -38.92
C THR A 27 20.87 -2.23 -37.58
N TYR A 28 22.17 -2.14 -37.28
CA TYR A 28 22.69 -1.35 -36.17
C TYR A 28 22.40 0.13 -36.45
N ILE A 29 21.38 0.69 -35.81
CA ILE A 29 21.27 2.14 -35.66
C ILE A 29 22.30 2.53 -34.60
N ARG A 30 23.39 3.18 -35.02
CA ARG A 30 24.33 3.86 -34.11
C ARG A 30 23.56 4.95 -33.35
N THR A 31 23.19 4.69 -32.11
CA THR A 31 22.91 5.75 -31.16
C THR A 31 24.24 6.40 -30.75
N PRO A 32 24.30 7.73 -30.60
CA PRO A 32 25.51 8.38 -30.12
C PRO A 32 25.82 7.87 -28.70
N HIS A 33 27.08 7.46 -28.48
CA HIS A 33 27.57 7.09 -27.16
C HIS A 33 27.28 8.22 -26.15
N PRO A 34 26.69 7.93 -24.98
CA PRO A 34 26.70 8.90 -23.90
C PRO A 34 28.17 9.20 -23.49
N PRO A 35 28.47 10.44 -23.07
CA PRO A 35 29.82 10.80 -22.66
C PRO A 35 30.27 9.88 -21.51
N ARG A 36 31.49 9.36 -21.62
CA ARG A 36 32.12 8.54 -20.59
C ARG A 36 32.22 9.37 -19.30
N CYS A 37 31.37 9.09 -18.32
CA CYS A 37 31.56 9.53 -16.95
C CYS A 37 32.73 8.77 -16.33
N ASN A 38 33.95 9.19 -16.65
CA ASN A 38 35.14 8.76 -15.95
C ASN A 38 35.41 9.73 -14.79
N ASN A 39 35.42 9.20 -13.57
CA ASN A 39 36.05 9.77 -12.36
C ASN A 39 35.33 10.85 -11.53
N LEU A 40 33.99 10.82 -11.44
CA LEU A 40 33.25 11.36 -10.28
C LEU A 40 32.65 10.13 -9.58
N GLY A 41 33.29 9.47 -8.62
CA GLY A 41 33.64 9.99 -7.30
C GLY A 41 32.69 9.34 -6.30
N ASN A 42 33.12 8.24 -5.65
CA ASN A 42 32.40 7.42 -4.65
C ASN A 42 31.78 8.19 -3.44
N TYR A 43 31.89 9.51 -3.40
CA TYR A 43 31.45 10.37 -2.31
C TYR A 43 30.03 10.93 -2.51
N GLU A 44 29.59 11.19 -3.75
CA GLU A 44 28.26 11.76 -3.99
C GLU A 44 27.16 10.72 -3.76
N GLY A 45 27.33 9.48 -4.22
CA GLY A 45 26.39 8.39 -3.95
C GLY A 45 26.23 8.02 -2.46
N ARG A 46 27.24 8.30 -1.62
CA ARG A 46 27.14 8.09 -0.16
C ARG A 46 26.33 9.17 0.54
N ALA A 47 26.38 10.42 0.07
CA ALA A 47 25.54 11.50 0.60
C ALA A 47 24.06 11.24 0.31
N TRP A 48 23.75 10.52 -0.78
CA TRP A 48 22.40 10.09 -1.16
C TRP A 48 21.81 9.01 -0.26
N LEU A 49 22.63 8.07 0.22
CA LEU A 49 22.18 7.02 1.14
C LEU A 49 21.91 7.56 2.56
N GLN A 50 22.53 8.68 2.94
CA GLN A 50 22.40 9.26 4.28
C GLN A 50 21.11 10.05 4.51
N SER A 51 20.31 10.33 3.46
CA SER A 51 19.08 11.12 3.61
C SER A 51 17.86 10.29 4.06
N GLY A 52 17.97 8.96 4.20
CA GLY A 52 16.89 8.06 4.63
C GLY A 52 15.76 7.85 3.60
N SER A 53 15.48 8.84 2.76
CA SER A 53 14.44 8.77 1.72
C SER A 53 14.73 7.74 0.62
N LEU A 54 16.01 7.45 0.32
CA LEU A 54 16.38 6.43 -0.66
C LEU A 54 16.25 5.01 -0.10
N GLU A 55 16.53 4.79 1.20
CA GLU A 55 16.39 3.46 1.84
C GLU A 55 14.98 2.90 1.67
N LEU A 56 13.95 3.76 1.71
CA LEU A 56 12.55 3.37 1.47
C LEU A 56 12.26 3.01 0.00
N LEU A 57 12.84 3.71 -0.96
CA LEU A 57 12.79 3.33 -2.38
C LEU A 57 13.52 1.99 -2.61
N LEU A 58 14.64 1.78 -1.91
CA LEU A 58 15.51 0.60 -2.05
C LEU A 58 14.83 -0.70 -1.60
N VAL A 59 13.80 -0.65 -0.74
CA VAL A 59 13.02 -1.85 -0.36
C VAL A 59 12.13 -2.33 -1.50
N ASP A 60 11.65 -1.43 -2.37
CA ASP A 60 10.55 -1.73 -3.31
C ASP A 60 10.97 -1.76 -4.78
N ILE A 61 12.23 -1.45 -5.12
CA ILE A 61 12.72 -1.55 -6.51
C ILE A 61 13.06 -3.01 -6.85
N GLY A 62 12.54 -3.50 -7.97
CA GLY A 62 12.68 -4.88 -8.45
C GLY A 62 14.10 -5.31 -8.89
N PRO A 63 14.23 -6.34 -9.76
CA PRO A 63 15.52 -6.96 -10.05
C PRO A 63 16.53 -6.03 -10.73
N ARG A 64 17.81 -6.38 -10.55
CA ARG A 64 19.02 -5.67 -11.01
C ARG A 64 18.86 -4.96 -12.36
N LEU A 65 19.08 -3.64 -12.36
CA LEU A 65 19.21 -2.87 -13.59
C LEU A 65 20.62 -3.06 -14.18
N ASN A 66 20.70 -3.79 -15.30
CA ASN A 66 21.97 -4.04 -16.00
C ASN A 66 22.61 -2.74 -16.49
N GLY A 67 23.90 -2.53 -16.16
CA GLY A 67 24.69 -1.41 -16.64
C GLY A 67 24.72 -0.17 -15.73
N LEU A 68 24.16 -0.25 -14.52
CA LEU A 68 24.26 0.85 -13.55
C LEU A 68 25.66 0.95 -12.90
N PRO A 69 26.05 2.16 -12.44
CA PRO A 69 27.29 2.36 -11.70
C PRO A 69 27.37 1.52 -10.42
N CYS A 70 28.58 1.09 -10.03
CA CYS A 70 28.81 0.24 -8.86
C CYS A 70 28.42 0.83 -7.50
N TRP A 71 28.12 2.14 -7.41
CA TRP A 71 27.60 2.77 -6.21
C TRP A 71 26.07 2.62 -6.08
N VAL A 72 25.38 2.23 -7.15
CA VAL A 72 23.97 1.88 -7.09
C VAL A 72 23.86 0.51 -6.41
N PRO A 73 23.10 0.38 -5.31
CA PRO A 73 22.93 -0.91 -4.62
C PRO A 73 22.45 -1.99 -5.60
N ASP A 74 22.89 -3.23 -5.42
CA ASP A 74 22.36 -4.35 -6.20
C ASP A 74 20.93 -4.64 -5.74
N TRP A 75 19.94 -4.06 -6.42
CA TRP A 75 18.54 -4.18 -6.05
C TRP A 75 17.99 -5.61 -6.17
N SER A 76 18.71 -6.53 -6.82
CA SER A 76 18.35 -7.96 -6.75
C SER A 76 18.56 -8.60 -5.37
N THR A 77 19.38 -8.00 -4.51
CA THR A 77 19.59 -8.46 -3.13
C THR A 77 18.63 -7.82 -2.14
N ALA A 78 17.77 -6.87 -2.56
CA ALA A 78 16.74 -6.28 -1.69
C ALA A 78 15.68 -7.31 -1.24
N GLN A 79 15.62 -8.47 -1.90
CA GLN A 79 14.83 -9.62 -1.44
C GLN A 79 15.36 -10.20 -0.11
N GLU A 80 16.67 -10.07 0.18
CA GLU A 80 17.25 -10.41 1.47
C GLU A 80 17.04 -9.25 2.46
N ARG A 81 15.90 -9.25 3.16
CA ARG A 81 15.48 -8.22 4.13
C ARG A 81 16.22 -8.26 5.48
N SER A 82 17.36 -8.95 5.59
CA SER A 82 18.07 -9.12 6.87
C SER A 82 18.61 -7.80 7.46
N TRP A 83 18.65 -6.75 6.66
CA TRP A 83 19.07 -5.40 7.05
C TRP A 83 17.90 -4.51 7.49
N LEU A 84 16.65 -4.89 7.22
CA LEU A 84 15.47 -4.18 7.71
C LEU A 84 15.08 -4.71 9.10
N PRO A 85 14.77 -3.85 10.08
CA PRO A 85 14.13 -4.30 11.31
C PRO A 85 12.82 -5.01 10.95
N VAL A 86 12.69 -6.29 11.33
CA VAL A 86 11.52 -7.12 11.00
C VAL A 86 10.21 -6.44 11.43
N ASP A 87 10.26 -5.64 12.50
CA ASP A 87 9.10 -4.96 13.06
C ASP A 87 8.80 -3.58 12.47
N SER A 88 9.68 -2.99 11.65
CA SER A 88 9.49 -1.62 11.15
C SER A 88 8.63 -1.56 9.88
N TYR A 89 8.46 -2.66 9.16
CA TYR A 89 7.71 -2.71 7.91
C TYR A 89 6.41 -3.52 8.05
N VAL A 90 5.28 -2.94 7.64
CA VAL A 90 3.96 -3.54 7.85
C VAL A 90 3.58 -4.52 6.74
N TYR A 91 4.12 -4.38 5.53
CA TYR A 91 3.76 -5.19 4.36
C TYR A 91 4.60 -6.45 4.24
N ASP A 92 3.93 -7.59 4.33
CA ASP A 92 4.44 -8.86 3.80
C ASP A 92 4.30 -8.80 2.28
N LEU A 93 5.42 -8.88 1.55
CA LEU A 93 5.53 -8.85 0.08
C LEU A 93 5.31 -7.43 -0.51
N ILE A 94 6.34 -6.78 -1.09
CA ILE A 94 6.70 -6.91 -2.52
C ILE A 94 5.98 -8.10 -3.17
N GLY A 95 4.69 -7.96 -3.47
CA GLY A 95 4.17 -8.67 -4.64
C GLY A 95 5.06 -8.28 -5.82
N LYS A 96 5.29 -9.22 -6.76
CA LYS A 96 6.12 -8.99 -7.96
C LYS A 96 5.88 -7.57 -8.47
N SER A 97 6.91 -6.70 -8.41
CA SER A 97 6.89 -5.29 -8.84
C SER A 97 5.57 -4.90 -9.49
N GLU A 98 4.63 -4.41 -8.70
CA GLU A 98 3.23 -4.34 -9.10
C GLU A 98 2.93 -3.07 -9.94
N THR A 99 3.88 -2.14 -10.00
CA THR A 99 3.92 -1.12 -11.04
C THR A 99 4.52 -1.69 -12.32
N ALA A 100 4.04 -1.17 -13.44
CA ALA A 100 4.40 -1.50 -14.81
C ALA A 100 5.68 -2.34 -14.94
N THR A 101 5.52 -3.58 -15.40
CA THR A 101 6.58 -4.44 -15.95
C THR A 101 7.19 -3.84 -17.21
N SER A 102 7.30 -2.51 -17.31
CA SER A 102 8.05 -1.84 -18.35
C SER A 102 9.42 -2.50 -18.38
N PRO A 103 9.76 -3.23 -19.46
CA PRO A 103 10.99 -4.01 -19.51
C PRO A 103 12.24 -3.10 -19.46
N THR A 104 12.03 -1.78 -19.56
CA THR A 104 13.04 -0.75 -19.41
C THR A 104 12.49 0.39 -18.56
N VAL A 105 12.80 0.36 -17.26
CA VAL A 105 12.59 1.52 -16.38
C VAL A 105 13.41 2.68 -16.94
N ARG A 106 12.77 3.83 -17.20
CA ARG A 106 13.47 5.02 -17.69
C ARG A 106 13.93 5.85 -16.51
N ILE A 107 15.23 5.76 -16.23
CA ILE A 107 15.88 6.49 -15.13
C ILE A 107 16.97 7.39 -15.71
N SER A 108 17.02 8.64 -15.25
CA SER A 108 18.12 9.57 -15.48
C SER A 108 18.60 10.11 -14.14
N VAL A 109 19.91 10.19 -13.94
CA VAL A 109 20.51 10.75 -12.73
C VAL A 109 21.37 11.94 -13.14
N CYS A 110 21.11 13.11 -12.57
CA CYS A 110 21.86 14.33 -12.81
C CYS A 110 22.15 15.03 -11.48
N LYS A 111 23.42 15.06 -11.06
CA LYS A 111 23.85 15.66 -9.77
C LYS A 111 23.06 15.09 -8.58
N ARG A 112 22.09 15.87 -8.07
CA ARG A 112 21.22 15.55 -6.95
C ARG A 112 19.77 15.35 -7.39
N GLU A 113 19.57 14.97 -8.64
CA GLU A 113 18.24 14.75 -9.18
C GLU A 113 18.17 13.34 -9.75
N LEU A 114 17.15 12.59 -9.32
CA LEU A 114 16.77 11.31 -9.88
C LEU A 114 15.47 11.52 -10.65
N THR A 115 15.53 11.50 -11.98
CA THR A 115 14.35 11.55 -12.83
C THR A 115 13.92 10.15 -13.19
N LEU A 116 12.66 9.84 -12.93
CA LEU A 116 12.00 8.62 -13.35
C LEU A 116 10.60 8.90 -13.85
N ARG A 117 9.99 7.96 -14.56
CA ARG A 117 8.59 8.13 -14.96
C ARG A 117 7.66 7.81 -13.80
N GLY A 118 6.55 8.52 -13.71
CA GLY A 118 5.50 8.25 -12.74
C GLY A 118 4.11 8.56 -13.28
N VAL A 119 3.10 7.95 -12.66
CA VAL A 119 1.68 8.25 -12.85
C VAL A 119 1.16 8.84 -11.56
N TYR A 120 0.62 10.05 -11.64
CA TYR A 120 -0.02 10.70 -10.51
C TYR A 120 -1.40 10.06 -10.23
N LYS A 121 -1.62 9.66 -8.98
CA LYS A 121 -2.82 8.94 -8.52
C LYS A 121 -3.70 9.72 -7.56
N GLY A 122 -3.29 10.93 -7.21
CA GLY A 122 -4.08 11.86 -6.43
C GLY A 122 -3.30 12.58 -5.36
N LYS A 123 -4.00 13.46 -4.66
CA LYS A 123 -3.48 14.27 -3.55
C LYS A 123 -4.15 13.86 -2.27
N LEU A 124 -3.40 13.78 -1.17
CA LEU A 124 -3.97 13.54 0.15
C LEU A 124 -4.90 14.71 0.51
N THR A 125 -6.15 14.41 0.87
CA THR A 125 -7.14 15.41 1.33
C THR A 125 -7.34 15.34 2.83
N ASP A 126 -7.26 14.13 3.38
CA ASP A 126 -7.53 13.86 4.78
C ASP A 126 -6.53 12.84 5.30
N GLN A 127 -6.13 13.00 6.56
CA GLN A 127 -5.22 12.10 7.24
C GLN A 127 -5.75 11.83 8.64
N PHE A 128 -5.70 10.55 9.04
CA PHE A 128 -6.17 10.05 10.31
C PHE A 128 -5.06 9.26 10.98
N GLY A 129 -5.07 9.23 12.31
CA GLY A 129 -4.33 8.23 13.05
C GLY A 129 -2.84 8.47 13.13
N ARG A 130 -2.44 9.33 14.08
CA ARG A 130 -1.12 9.21 14.72
C ARG A 130 -1.25 8.23 15.89
N PHE A 131 -1.43 6.96 15.54
CA PHE A 131 -1.69 5.90 16.50
C PHE A 131 -0.47 5.67 17.41
N LYS A 132 -0.74 5.49 18.70
CA LYS A 132 0.26 5.05 19.69
C LYS A 132 0.07 3.57 19.95
N ARG A 133 1.13 2.87 20.33
CA ARG A 133 1.04 1.44 20.66
C ARG A 133 0.30 1.26 21.98
N PHE A 134 -0.46 0.18 22.08
CA PHE A 134 -1.20 -0.26 23.25
C PHE A 134 -0.58 -1.55 23.78
N ASP A 135 0.05 -1.47 24.94
CA ASP A 135 0.42 -2.65 25.70
C ASP A 135 -0.79 -3.12 26.50
N VAL A 136 -1.48 -4.12 25.98
CA VAL A 136 -2.62 -4.78 26.65
C VAL A 136 -2.12 -5.60 27.86
N GLU A 137 -0.91 -6.16 27.76
CA GLU A 137 -0.32 -7.02 28.79
C GLU A 137 0.01 -6.25 30.08
N ASP A 138 0.48 -5.00 29.98
CA ASP A 138 0.81 -4.19 31.16
C ASP A 138 -0.42 -3.92 32.04
N LYS A 139 -1.61 -3.80 31.45
CA LYS A 139 -2.84 -3.59 32.22
C LYS A 139 -3.38 -4.88 32.83
N ARG A 140 -3.33 -5.98 32.08
CA ARG A 140 -3.79 -7.27 32.59
C ARG A 140 -2.95 -7.74 33.77
N ASN A 141 -1.63 -7.56 33.70
CA ASN A 141 -0.72 -7.87 34.79
C ASN A 141 -0.96 -6.96 36.02
N GLN A 142 -1.23 -5.66 35.81
CA GLN A 142 -1.57 -4.73 36.90
C GLN A 142 -2.93 -5.00 37.57
N GLU A 143 -3.89 -5.58 36.84
CA GLU A 143 -5.21 -5.95 37.37
C GLU A 143 -5.17 -7.31 38.08
N GLU A 144 -4.43 -8.30 37.56
CA GLU A 144 -4.21 -9.60 38.21
C GLU A 144 -3.44 -9.44 39.54
N GLU A 145 -2.46 -8.54 39.64
CA GLU A 145 -1.76 -8.24 40.91
C GLU A 145 -2.67 -7.61 41.99
N LYS A 146 -3.78 -6.97 41.60
CA LYS A 146 -4.68 -6.28 42.54
C LYS A 146 -5.78 -7.16 43.11
N GLY A 147 -5.94 -8.41 42.66
CA GLY A 147 -6.87 -9.39 43.24
C GLY A 147 -8.35 -9.01 43.20
N SER A 148 -8.71 -7.92 42.51
CA SER A 148 -10.08 -7.48 42.34
C SER A 148 -10.70 -8.18 41.13
N PRO A 149 -11.98 -8.60 41.19
CA PRO A 149 -12.69 -9.11 40.02
C PRO A 149 -12.59 -8.11 38.86
N PRO A 150 -12.52 -8.57 37.59
CA PRO A 150 -12.46 -7.69 36.44
C PRO A 150 -13.77 -6.91 36.34
N GLU A 151 -13.81 -5.76 37.00
CA GLU A 151 -14.82 -4.74 36.77
C GLU A 151 -14.66 -4.34 35.30
N HIS A 152 -15.71 -4.50 34.49
CA HIS A 152 -15.72 -4.15 33.07
C HIS A 152 -14.95 -2.85 32.84
N THR A 153 -13.73 -2.97 32.32
CA THR A 153 -12.74 -1.89 32.32
C THR A 153 -13.33 -0.74 31.50
N LYS A 154 -13.82 0.29 32.18
CA LYS A 154 -14.24 1.52 31.52
C LYS A 154 -12.99 2.10 30.89
N LEU A 155 -12.86 1.94 29.57
CA LEU A 155 -11.84 2.61 28.79
C LEU A 155 -11.96 4.10 29.02
N ASP A 156 -10.89 4.71 29.53
CA ASP A 156 -10.80 6.16 29.69
C ASP A 156 -11.01 6.81 28.30
N PRO A 157 -11.94 7.77 28.16
CA PRO A 157 -12.13 8.54 26.92
C PRO A 157 -10.86 9.28 26.45
N LYS A 158 -9.86 9.42 27.32
CA LYS A 158 -8.54 9.98 26.99
C LYS A 158 -7.48 8.90 26.71
N SER A 159 -7.83 7.62 26.86
CA SER A 159 -6.93 6.54 26.49
C SER A 159 -6.60 6.66 25.00
N SER A 160 -5.37 6.33 24.61
CA SER A 160 -5.02 6.45 23.20
C SER A 160 -5.86 5.49 22.33
N LEU A 161 -6.44 4.41 22.90
CA LEU A 161 -7.24 3.42 22.17
C LEU A 161 -8.56 4.06 21.79
N TRP A 162 -9.13 4.86 22.70
CA TRP A 162 -10.30 5.67 22.42
C TRP A 162 -10.10 6.57 21.20
N LEU A 163 -9.03 7.36 21.21
CA LEU A 163 -8.70 8.28 20.12
C LEU A 163 -8.46 7.52 18.81
N ALA A 164 -7.76 6.38 18.87
CA ALA A 164 -7.52 5.55 17.71
C ALA A 164 -8.84 4.99 17.10
N LEU A 165 -9.75 4.51 17.95
CA LEU A 165 -11.05 4.00 17.51
C LEU A 165 -11.95 5.11 16.96
N SER A 166 -11.91 6.32 17.53
CA SER A 166 -12.57 7.51 16.97
C SER A 166 -12.08 7.80 15.55
N ASP A 167 -10.75 7.85 15.36
CA ASP A 167 -10.12 8.14 14.06
C ASP A 167 -10.49 7.07 13.02
N ILE A 168 -10.36 5.79 13.39
CA ILE A 168 -10.70 4.68 12.49
C ILE A 168 -12.19 4.70 12.15
N ALA A 169 -13.06 5.00 13.10
CA ALA A 169 -14.49 5.10 12.85
C ALA A 169 -14.85 6.21 11.88
N GLN A 170 -14.27 7.40 12.09
CA GLN A 170 -14.48 8.53 11.20
C GLN A 170 -13.97 8.18 9.79
N TRP A 171 -12.80 7.54 9.70
CA TRP A 171 -12.25 7.08 8.45
C TRP A 171 -13.15 6.05 7.75
N ILE A 172 -13.68 5.04 8.45
CA ILE A 172 -14.65 4.08 7.88
C ILE A 172 -15.92 4.79 7.41
N SER A 173 -16.42 5.76 8.19
CA SER A 173 -17.59 6.54 7.81
C SER A 173 -17.36 7.29 6.50
N LEU A 174 -16.22 7.94 6.35
CA LEU A 174 -15.84 8.60 5.11
C LEU A 174 -15.67 7.60 3.96
N ALA A 175 -15.10 6.42 4.21
CA ALA A 175 -14.98 5.37 3.19
C ALA A 175 -16.33 4.79 2.76
N ARG A 176 -17.39 4.94 3.56
CA ARG A 176 -18.74 4.45 3.22
C ARG A 176 -19.64 5.52 2.63
N ASN A 177 -19.53 6.75 3.12
CA ASN A 177 -20.42 7.85 2.77
C ASN A 177 -19.78 8.84 1.77
N GLY A 178 -18.45 8.79 1.62
CA GLY A 178 -17.67 9.67 0.78
C GLY A 178 -18.05 9.52 -0.69
N VAL A 179 -18.29 10.67 -1.32
CA VAL A 179 -18.64 10.78 -2.73
C VAL A 179 -17.45 10.30 -3.57
N ALA A 180 -17.72 9.32 -4.43
CA ALA A 180 -16.78 8.66 -5.34
C ALA A 180 -15.77 7.71 -4.67
N VAL A 181 -16.18 6.92 -3.65
CA VAL A 181 -15.46 5.66 -3.46
C VAL A 181 -15.64 4.83 -4.72
N SER A 182 -14.54 4.84 -5.46
CA SER A 182 -14.43 4.59 -6.88
C SER A 182 -14.94 3.20 -7.27
N ALA A 183 -15.31 3.03 -8.54
CA ALA A 183 -15.41 1.71 -9.18
C ALA A 183 -14.12 0.85 -9.03
N ALA A 184 -13.04 1.43 -8.49
CA ALA A 184 -11.79 0.77 -8.12
C ALA A 184 -11.92 -0.27 -7.00
N TYR A 185 -13.00 -0.26 -6.21
CA TYR A 185 -13.18 -1.25 -5.14
C TYR A 185 -14.37 -2.16 -5.40
N ASP A 186 -14.11 -3.47 -5.53
CA ASP A 186 -15.17 -4.49 -5.63
C ASP A 186 -16.08 -4.51 -4.39
N SER A 187 -15.52 -4.19 -3.23
CA SER A 187 -16.20 -4.24 -1.93
C SER A 187 -15.50 -3.33 -0.92
N ILE A 188 -16.24 -2.36 -0.37
CA ILE A 188 -15.74 -1.42 0.65
C ILE A 188 -15.24 -2.14 1.91
N PRO A 189 -15.98 -3.09 2.51
CA PRO A 189 -15.47 -3.86 3.65
C PRO A 189 -14.16 -4.59 3.33
N LYS A 190 -14.05 -5.19 2.13
CA LYS A 190 -12.84 -5.90 1.72
C LYS A 190 -11.65 -4.96 1.58
N ALA A 191 -11.84 -3.79 0.98
CA ALA A 191 -10.80 -2.77 0.86
C ALA A 191 -10.37 -2.23 2.24
N ILE A 192 -11.31 -1.98 3.15
CA ILE A 192 -11.02 -1.58 4.54
C ILE A 192 -10.17 -2.65 5.25
N LEU A 193 -10.57 -3.92 5.16
CA LEU A 193 -9.82 -5.04 5.72
C LEU A 193 -8.39 -5.08 5.18
N GLN A 194 -8.21 -4.94 3.87
CA GLN A 194 -6.89 -4.91 3.23
C GLN A 194 -6.04 -3.75 3.75
N VAL A 195 -6.61 -2.56 3.91
CA VAL A 195 -5.89 -1.38 4.40
C VAL A 195 -5.44 -1.57 5.85
N LEU A 196 -6.34 -2.02 6.73
CA LEU A 196 -6.03 -2.21 8.14
C LEU A 196 -5.08 -3.39 8.40
N SER A 197 -5.10 -4.39 7.51
CA SER A 197 -4.18 -5.54 7.56
C SER A 197 -2.85 -5.25 6.87
N GLY A 198 -2.67 -4.04 6.31
CA GLY A 198 -1.46 -3.68 5.56
C GLY A 198 -1.20 -4.63 4.39
N GLY A 199 -2.23 -4.93 3.59
CA GLY A 199 -2.11 -5.74 2.38
C GLY A 199 -1.72 -7.21 2.59
N ARG A 200 -1.48 -7.65 3.83
CA ARG A 200 -1.18 -9.04 4.14
C ARG A 200 -2.32 -9.90 3.64
N SER A 201 -2.01 -10.75 2.66
CA SER A 201 -2.97 -11.69 2.15
C SER A 201 -3.36 -12.62 3.28
N ILE A 202 -4.57 -12.44 3.80
CA ILE A 202 -5.24 -13.37 4.73
C ILE A 202 -5.40 -14.76 4.07
N ALA A 203 -4.90 -14.97 2.85
CA ALA A 203 -4.96 -16.24 2.16
C ALA A 203 -3.73 -17.16 2.39
N PHE A 204 -2.64 -16.72 3.04
CA PHE A 204 -1.37 -17.48 3.06
C PHE A 204 -0.64 -17.56 4.41
N ASP A 205 -1.37 -17.74 5.49
CA ASP A 205 -0.86 -18.40 6.70
C ASP A 205 -1.22 -19.90 6.66
N PRO A 206 -0.31 -20.79 6.23
CA PRO A 206 -0.59 -22.21 6.11
C PRO A 206 -0.79 -22.90 7.48
N ASP A 207 -0.45 -22.24 8.59
CA ASP A 207 -0.42 -22.84 9.93
C ASP A 207 -1.62 -22.49 10.83
N GLY A 208 -2.56 -21.65 10.38
CA GLY A 208 -3.90 -21.60 10.97
C GLY A 208 -4.40 -20.23 11.44
N ASP A 209 -5.72 -20.18 11.61
CA ASP A 209 -6.53 -19.08 12.17
C ASP A 209 -6.96 -17.94 11.23
N HIS A 210 -6.96 -18.15 9.91
CA HIS A 210 -7.53 -17.17 8.96
C HIS A 210 -9.01 -16.93 9.14
N ASP A 211 -9.77 -18.01 9.32
CA ASP A 211 -11.21 -17.95 9.50
C ASP A 211 -11.55 -17.07 10.69
N ASN A 212 -10.74 -17.12 11.75
CA ASN A 212 -10.93 -16.35 12.97
C ASN A 212 -10.57 -14.87 12.79
N LYS A 213 -9.51 -14.51 12.05
CA LYS A 213 -9.20 -13.10 11.76
C LYS A 213 -10.27 -12.45 10.89
N PHE A 214 -10.75 -13.14 9.86
CA PHE A 214 -11.83 -12.65 9.01
C PHE A 214 -13.15 -12.55 9.77
N GLU A 215 -13.46 -13.53 10.62
CA GLU A 215 -14.63 -13.49 11.50
C GLU A 215 -14.55 -12.34 12.51
N SER A 216 -13.39 -12.14 13.14
CA SER A 216 -13.14 -11.05 14.09
C SER A 216 -13.28 -9.68 13.41
N PHE A 217 -12.75 -9.53 12.19
CA PHE A 217 -12.99 -8.35 11.37
C PHE A 217 -14.47 -8.13 11.10
N ASN A 218 -15.22 -9.16 10.68
CA ASN A 218 -16.64 -9.01 10.36
C ASN A 218 -17.45 -8.59 11.58
N ARG A 219 -17.16 -9.17 12.76
CA ARG A 219 -17.78 -8.78 14.03
C ARG A 219 -17.47 -7.33 14.37
N TRP A 220 -16.20 -6.94 14.32
CA TRP A 220 -15.75 -5.57 14.55
C TRP A 220 -16.39 -4.58 13.58
N TYR A 221 -16.28 -4.83 12.27
CA TYR A 221 -16.79 -3.95 11.23
C TYR A 221 -18.30 -3.77 11.33
N ARG A 222 -19.05 -4.84 11.62
CA ARG A 222 -20.49 -4.77 11.89
C ARG A 222 -20.79 -3.83 13.06
N ILE A 223 -20.09 -3.97 14.18
CA ILE A 223 -20.24 -3.07 15.34
C ILE A 223 -19.96 -1.61 14.94
N MET A 224 -18.88 -1.34 14.19
CA MET A 224 -18.55 0.00 13.70
C MET A 224 -19.69 0.59 12.85
N VAL A 225 -20.21 -0.21 11.91
CA VAL A 225 -21.23 0.20 10.94
C VAL A 225 -22.61 0.42 11.57
N GLU A 226 -23.07 -0.52 12.39
CA GLU A 226 -24.38 -0.47 13.04
C GLU A 226 -24.45 0.69 14.05
N THR A 227 -23.38 0.86 14.84
CA THR A 227 -23.27 2.00 15.75
C THR A 227 -23.34 3.31 14.97
N PHE A 228 -22.72 3.39 13.79
CA PHE A 228 -22.69 4.61 12.99
C PHE A 228 -24.07 4.97 12.42
N GLN A 229 -24.80 3.98 11.91
CA GLN A 229 -26.14 4.17 11.35
C GLN A 229 -27.12 4.73 12.39
N GLY A 230 -26.99 4.34 13.67
CA GLY A 230 -27.78 4.92 14.75
C GLY A 230 -27.50 6.40 15.01
N HIS A 231 -26.34 6.93 14.59
CA HIS A 231 -25.86 8.28 14.91
C HIS A 231 -25.82 9.23 13.70
N GLN A 232 -26.11 8.77 12.47
CA GLN A 232 -26.06 9.60 11.25
C GLN A 232 -26.96 10.85 11.28
N ASN A 233 -27.95 10.90 12.18
CA ASN A 233 -28.85 12.04 12.35
C ASN A 233 -28.30 13.13 13.28
N SER A 234 -27.13 12.94 13.90
CA SER A 234 -26.53 13.91 14.81
C SER A 234 -25.25 14.51 14.21
N PRO A 235 -25.28 15.75 13.70
CA PRO A 235 -24.13 16.39 13.06
C PRO A 235 -23.00 16.79 14.03
N SER A 236 -23.09 16.45 15.32
CA SER A 236 -22.13 16.85 16.33
C SER A 236 -21.28 15.70 16.89
N SER A 237 -19.99 15.83 16.59
CA SER A 237 -18.78 15.23 17.18
C SER A 237 -18.50 13.73 17.03
N THR A 238 -17.31 13.46 16.51
CA THR A 238 -16.57 12.20 16.60
C THR A 238 -16.47 11.65 18.03
N ASP A 239 -16.48 12.53 19.04
CA ASP A 239 -16.45 12.13 20.46
C ASP A 239 -17.70 11.34 20.87
N ASN A 240 -18.87 11.67 20.31
CA ASN A 240 -20.10 10.93 20.59
C ASN A 240 -20.05 9.51 20.01
N PHE A 241 -19.32 9.33 18.91
CA PHE A 241 -19.22 8.04 18.24
C PHE A 241 -18.40 7.02 19.04
N ALA A 242 -17.18 7.39 19.47
CA ALA A 242 -16.39 6.48 20.30
C ALA A 242 -17.10 6.18 21.63
N THR A 243 -17.87 7.15 22.15
CA THR A 243 -18.72 6.97 23.33
C THR A 243 -19.76 5.87 23.16
N ALA A 244 -20.34 5.78 21.97
CA ALA A 244 -21.31 4.75 21.64
C ALA A 244 -20.65 3.40 21.35
N ILE A 245 -19.51 3.38 20.66
CA ILE A 245 -18.95 2.13 20.13
C ILE A 245 -18.23 1.30 21.17
N ILE A 246 -17.45 1.93 22.05
CA ILE A 246 -16.56 1.21 22.94
C ILE A 246 -17.30 0.31 23.94
N PRO A 247 -18.43 0.73 24.55
CA PRO A 247 -19.23 -0.16 25.38
C PRO A 247 -19.79 -1.39 24.64
N VAL A 248 -20.03 -1.28 23.33
CA VAL A 248 -20.49 -2.40 22.49
C VAL A 248 -19.32 -3.30 22.14
N LEU A 249 -18.20 -2.70 21.72
CA LEU A 249 -16.99 -3.40 21.31
C LEU A 249 -16.38 -4.19 22.48
N SER A 250 -16.36 -3.63 23.68
CA SER A 250 -15.84 -4.30 24.89
C SER A 250 -16.64 -5.54 25.31
N LYS A 251 -17.84 -5.77 24.75
CA LYS A 251 -18.63 -6.99 25.00
C LYS A 251 -18.29 -8.14 24.05
N ASP A 252 -17.56 -7.86 22.98
CA ASP A 252 -17.14 -8.86 21.99
C ASP A 252 -15.61 -8.94 22.00
N SER A 253 -15.08 -9.95 22.70
CA SER A 253 -13.63 -10.13 22.89
C SER A 253 -12.86 -10.28 21.58
N ALA A 254 -13.46 -10.92 20.57
CA ALA A 254 -12.86 -11.08 19.25
C ALA A 254 -12.78 -9.74 18.51
N ALA A 255 -13.86 -8.95 18.57
CA ALA A 255 -13.92 -7.65 17.92
C ALA A 255 -12.96 -6.62 18.56
N ILE A 256 -12.89 -6.56 19.89
CA ILE A 256 -11.94 -5.66 20.58
C ILE A 256 -10.49 -6.12 20.36
N GLY A 257 -10.21 -7.42 20.36
CA GLY A 257 -8.89 -7.97 20.06
C GLY A 257 -8.42 -7.56 18.67
N TYR A 258 -9.28 -7.75 17.66
CA TYR A 258 -9.01 -7.29 16.30
C TYR A 258 -8.73 -5.78 16.22
N ALA A 259 -9.53 -4.97 16.93
CA ALA A 259 -9.35 -3.53 16.94
C ALA A 259 -8.00 -3.10 17.53
N VAL A 260 -7.59 -3.73 18.64
CA VAL A 260 -6.27 -3.52 19.24
C VAL A 260 -5.16 -3.92 18.27
N ASP A 261 -5.27 -5.09 17.63
CA ASP A 261 -4.28 -5.58 16.67
C ASP A 261 -4.10 -4.62 15.49
N CYS A 262 -5.20 -4.12 14.92
CA CYS A 262 -5.15 -3.12 13.86
C CYS A 262 -4.42 -1.85 14.33
N VAL A 263 -4.80 -1.32 15.49
CA VAL A 263 -4.22 -0.08 15.99
C VAL A 263 -2.72 -0.26 16.29
N ASN A 264 -2.33 -1.39 16.89
CA ASN A 264 -0.94 -1.73 17.16
C ASN A 264 -0.12 -1.98 15.89
N GLY A 265 -0.73 -2.55 14.86
CA GLY A 265 -0.12 -2.74 13.55
C GLY A 265 0.23 -1.41 12.87
N LEU A 266 -0.60 -0.38 13.07
CA LEU A 266 -0.41 0.96 12.51
C LEU A 266 0.43 1.89 13.40
N ALA A 267 0.42 1.67 14.72
CA ALA A 267 1.03 2.52 15.74
C ALA A 267 2.48 2.91 15.43
N GLY A 268 2.74 4.21 15.34
CA GLY A 268 4.07 4.78 15.07
C GLY A 268 4.65 4.46 13.69
N LYS A 269 3.93 3.70 12.85
CA LYS A 269 4.42 3.22 11.55
C LYS A 269 3.66 3.86 10.40
N ARG A 270 2.32 3.89 10.48
CA ARG A 270 1.47 4.31 9.37
C ARG A 270 0.25 5.10 9.84
N GLY A 271 -0.14 6.07 9.04
CA GLY A 271 -1.43 6.79 9.16
C GLY A 271 -2.40 6.35 8.09
N LEU A 272 -3.70 6.51 8.35
CA LEU A 272 -4.77 6.30 7.36
C LEU A 272 -4.98 7.61 6.58
N PHE A 273 -5.36 7.53 5.31
CA PHE A 273 -5.64 8.73 4.51
C PHE A 273 -6.77 8.53 3.51
N PHE A 274 -7.25 9.67 2.97
CA PHE A 274 -8.01 9.75 1.73
C PHE A 274 -7.28 10.60 0.70
N SER A 275 -7.50 10.28 -0.58
CA SER A 275 -7.09 11.11 -1.70
C SER A 275 -8.28 11.83 -2.33
N ARG A 276 -7.99 12.94 -3.00
CA ARG A 276 -8.97 13.75 -3.75
C ARG A 276 -9.75 12.93 -4.78
N ASP A 277 -9.13 11.89 -5.33
CA ASP A 277 -9.71 11.06 -6.37
C ASP A 277 -10.52 9.87 -5.80
N GLY A 278 -10.87 9.93 -4.51
CA GLY A 278 -11.74 8.96 -3.86
C GLY A 278 -11.06 7.65 -3.46
N HIS A 279 -9.73 7.62 -3.46
CA HIS A 279 -8.97 6.48 -2.95
C HIS A 279 -8.71 6.63 -1.45
N PHE A 280 -8.57 5.51 -0.76
CA PHE A 280 -8.15 5.48 0.64
C PHE A 280 -7.11 4.40 0.88
N GLY A 281 -6.29 4.59 1.91
CA GLY A 281 -5.15 3.73 2.16
C GLY A 281 -4.43 4.05 3.45
N THR A 282 -3.20 3.53 3.55
CA THR A 282 -2.25 3.96 4.58
C THR A 282 -0.96 4.48 3.98
N GLY A 283 -0.32 5.43 4.65
CA GLY A 283 0.97 6.00 4.28
C GLY A 283 1.89 6.16 5.49
N PRO A 284 3.12 6.66 5.31
CA PRO A 284 4.00 6.99 6.42
C PRO A 284 3.35 8.03 7.35
N VAL A 285 3.70 8.00 8.63
CA VAL A 285 3.16 8.94 9.64
C VAL A 285 3.48 10.41 9.33
N ASP A 286 4.54 10.65 8.55
CA ASP A 286 5.00 11.98 8.14
C ASP A 286 4.34 12.50 6.85
N ALA A 287 3.48 11.68 6.22
CA ALA A 287 2.60 12.15 5.16
C ALA A 287 1.68 13.25 5.71
N THR A 288 1.25 14.17 4.85
CA THR A 288 0.39 15.30 5.20
C THR A 288 -0.58 15.63 4.07
N VAL A 289 -1.65 16.35 4.41
CA VAL A 289 -2.61 16.85 3.42
C VAL A 289 -1.90 17.71 2.37
N GLY A 290 -2.15 17.42 1.10
CA GLY A 290 -1.54 18.09 -0.05
C GLY A 290 -0.36 17.34 -0.68
N ASP A 291 0.19 16.32 0.00
CA ASP A 291 1.18 15.41 -0.59
C ASP A 291 0.57 14.59 -1.75
N ASP A 292 1.40 14.22 -2.72
CA ASP A 292 1.03 13.51 -3.94
C ASP A 292 1.18 12.00 -3.76
N ILE A 293 0.23 11.21 -4.26
CA ILE A 293 0.34 9.76 -4.41
C ILE A 293 0.77 9.50 -5.84
N VAL A 294 1.91 8.84 -6.03
CA VAL A 294 2.50 8.62 -7.35
C VAL A 294 2.94 7.16 -7.49
N ALA A 295 2.44 6.49 -8.53
CA ALA A 295 2.98 5.21 -8.95
C ALA A 295 4.24 5.45 -9.79
N LEU A 296 5.39 5.04 -9.27
CA LEU A 296 6.69 5.28 -9.90
C LEU A 296 7.12 4.06 -10.72
N ASP A 297 7.71 4.30 -11.90
CA ASP A 297 8.18 3.25 -12.80
C ASP A 297 9.26 2.41 -12.10
N GLY A 298 9.07 1.09 -12.04
CA GLY A 298 9.97 0.15 -11.38
C GLY A 298 9.89 0.09 -9.84
N VAL A 299 8.94 0.77 -9.20
CA VAL A 299 8.75 0.74 -7.73
C VAL A 299 7.50 -0.05 -7.37
N GLY A 300 7.63 -1.12 -6.59
CA GLY A 300 6.57 -2.08 -6.32
C GLY A 300 5.33 -1.54 -5.60
N ALA A 301 5.38 -0.34 -5.03
CA ALA A 301 4.26 0.31 -4.36
C ALA A 301 4.10 1.78 -4.81
N PRO A 302 2.89 2.35 -4.72
CA PRO A 302 2.71 3.79 -4.84
C PRO A 302 3.52 4.54 -3.76
N MET A 303 4.10 5.67 -4.12
CA MET A 303 4.88 6.50 -3.20
C MET A 303 4.13 7.79 -2.86
N ILE A 304 4.27 8.23 -1.61
CA ILE A 304 3.86 9.57 -1.20
C ILE A 304 5.04 10.52 -1.42
N LEU A 305 4.80 11.55 -2.23
CA LEU A 305 5.78 12.56 -2.60
C LEU A 305 5.32 13.94 -2.12
N ARG A 306 6.27 14.74 -1.63
CA ARG A 306 6.04 16.14 -1.29
C ARG A 306 6.75 17.04 -2.27
N LYS A 307 6.08 18.09 -2.77
CA LYS A 307 6.72 19.06 -3.65
C LYS A 307 7.72 19.90 -2.88
N ASP A 308 8.93 20.02 -3.41
CA ASP A 308 9.95 20.92 -2.88
C ASP A 308 9.78 22.34 -3.47
N PRO A 309 9.97 23.41 -2.69
CA PRO A 309 9.88 24.78 -3.19
C PRO A 309 10.89 25.12 -4.30
N GLY A 310 12.05 24.45 -4.34
CA GLY A 310 13.09 24.60 -5.35
C GLY A 310 12.81 23.86 -6.66
N GLY A 311 11.72 23.10 -6.73
CA GLY A 311 11.39 22.22 -7.84
C GLY A 311 11.68 20.75 -7.50
N GLY A 312 10.98 19.83 -8.18
CA GLY A 312 11.08 18.40 -7.89
C GLY A 312 10.21 17.95 -6.70
N SER A 313 10.54 16.77 -6.17
CA SER A 313 9.75 16.06 -5.16
C SER A 313 10.64 15.30 -4.17
N ILE A 314 10.30 15.39 -2.89
CA ILE A 314 10.91 14.62 -1.81
C ILE A 314 10.05 13.37 -1.57
N VAL A 315 10.69 12.22 -1.39
CA VAL A 315 9.99 10.97 -1.05
C VAL A 315 9.69 10.95 0.44
N ILE A 316 8.39 10.90 0.78
CA ILE A 316 7.92 10.71 2.15
C ILE A 316 7.91 9.22 2.52
N GLY A 317 7.53 8.36 1.57
CA GLY A 317 7.60 6.91 1.71
C GLY A 317 6.46 6.16 1.03
N PRO A 318 6.39 4.83 1.17
CA PRO A 318 5.44 3.99 0.45
C PRO A 318 4.02 4.12 0.99
N ALA A 319 3.05 4.23 0.09
CA ALA A 319 1.62 4.13 0.34
C ALA A 319 1.10 2.73 0.01
N PHE A 320 0.05 2.34 0.70
CA PHE A 320 -0.77 1.18 0.32
C PHE A 320 -2.18 1.67 0.04
N VAL A 321 -2.63 1.44 -1.18
CA VAL A 321 -3.97 1.81 -1.64
C VAL A 321 -4.52 0.62 -2.40
N PRO A 322 -5.57 -0.05 -1.90
CA PRO A 322 -6.12 -1.20 -2.60
C PRO A 322 -6.56 -0.81 -4.02
N GLY A 323 -6.33 -1.70 -4.97
CA GLY A 323 -6.61 -1.48 -6.39
C GLY A 323 -5.57 -0.62 -7.13
N LEU A 324 -4.87 0.31 -6.46
CA LEU A 324 -3.75 1.04 -7.09
C LEU A 324 -2.44 0.28 -7.03
N SER A 325 -2.27 -0.58 -6.04
CA SER A 325 -1.10 -1.45 -5.94
C SER A 325 -1.04 -2.43 -7.12
N PHE A 326 -2.17 -2.88 -7.68
CA PHE A 326 -2.22 -3.96 -8.70
C PHE A 326 -2.67 -3.49 -10.09
N MET A 327 -2.07 -2.44 -10.65
CA MET A 327 -2.47 -1.98 -11.98
C MET A 327 -2.18 -3.02 -13.06
N THR A 328 -3.19 -3.35 -13.86
CA THR A 328 -3.01 -4.19 -15.03
C THR A 328 -2.27 -3.45 -16.14
N GLU A 329 -1.58 -4.16 -17.03
CA GLU A 329 -0.90 -3.56 -18.21
C GLU A 329 -1.86 -2.69 -19.04
N LYS A 330 -3.14 -3.07 -19.13
CA LYS A 330 -4.17 -2.31 -19.86
C LYS A 330 -4.55 -1.00 -19.20
N GLU A 331 -4.62 -0.96 -17.87
CA GLU A 331 -4.85 0.29 -17.13
C GLU A 331 -3.64 1.19 -17.29
N ASN A 332 -2.46 0.59 -17.26
CA ASN A 332 -1.20 1.29 -17.43
C ASN A 332 -1.06 2.01 -18.79
N GLU A 333 -1.52 1.39 -19.89
CA GLU A 333 -1.50 2.00 -21.22
C GLU A 333 -2.40 3.23 -21.36
N ARG A 334 -3.43 3.35 -20.51
CA ARG A 334 -4.37 4.48 -20.54
C ARG A 334 -3.87 5.68 -19.75
N GLU A 335 -2.92 5.45 -18.85
CA GLU A 335 -2.44 6.46 -17.91
C GLU A 335 -1.37 7.35 -18.54
N ARG A 336 -1.42 8.63 -18.17
CA ARG A 336 -0.41 9.59 -18.61
C ARG A 336 0.80 9.53 -17.70
N TRP A 337 1.84 8.89 -18.18
CA TRP A 337 3.14 8.86 -17.55
C TRP A 337 3.93 10.14 -17.81
N GLU A 338 4.44 10.75 -16.74
CA GLU A 338 5.21 11.99 -16.78
C GLU A 338 6.56 11.79 -16.08
N ASP A 339 7.51 12.69 -16.36
CA ASP A 339 8.79 12.69 -15.67
C ASP A 339 8.60 13.26 -14.25
N VAL A 340 9.00 12.47 -13.26
CA VAL A 340 9.03 12.81 -11.84
C VAL A 340 10.48 13.00 -11.44
N ILE A 341 10.80 14.21 -11.00
CA ILE A 341 12.14 14.57 -10.52
C ILE A 341 12.14 14.42 -9.00
N LEU A 342 12.91 13.46 -8.50
CA LEU A 342 13.19 13.29 -7.07
C LEU A 342 14.49 14.00 -6.71
N ILE A 343 14.52 14.67 -5.55
CA ILE A 343 15.66 15.46 -5.08
C ILE A 343 16.20 14.97 -3.74
#